data_AF-A0A956CDS1-F1
#
_entry.id   AF-A0A956CDS1-F1
#
_cell.length_a   1.000
_cell.length_b   1.000
_cell.length_c   1.000
_cell.angle_alpha   90.00
_cell.angle_beta   90.00
_cell.angle_gamma   90.00
#
_symmetry.space_group_name_H-M   'P 1'
#
loop_
_entity.id
_entity.type
_entity.pdbx_description
1 polymer ?
#
loop_
_entity_poly.entity_id
_entity_poly.type
_entity_poly.pdbx_seq_one_letter_code
_entity_poly.pdbx_strand_id
1 'polypeptide(L)' 'MSERQIEMTWRCTMCGYQNLGRHTVCQSCGDAKDASEKYEMPADTRKARTVTQPSLLAIARGGANWRCPYCR' A
#
# COMPACT_ATOMS: atom_id res chain seq x y z
N MET A 1 -22.73 -4.81 8.34
CA MET A 1 -21.50 -5.61 8.18
C MET A 1 -20.39 -4.65 7.80
N SER A 2 -19.31 -4.54 8.57
CA SER A 2 -18.18 -3.67 8.21
C SER A 2 -17.36 -4.33 7.10
N GLU A 3 -17.14 -3.62 6.00
CA GLU A 3 -16.28 -4.08 4.91
C GLU A 3 -14.84 -4.29 5.40
N ARG A 4 -14.22 -5.41 4.98
CA ARG A 4 -12.84 -5.76 5.36
C ARG A 4 -11.85 -4.98 4.50
N GLN A 5 -11.15 -4.02 5.11
CA GLN A 5 -10.06 -3.32 4.45
C GLN A 5 -8.80 -4.19 4.43
N ILE A 6 -8.25 -4.44 3.23
CA ILE A 6 -6.96 -5.11 3.04
C ILE A 6 -5.89 -4.11 2.60
N GLU A 7 -4.64 -4.42 2.92
CA GLU A 7 -3.52 -3.59 2.53
C GLU A 7 -2.85 -4.10 1.25
N MET A 8 -2.65 -3.19 0.29
CA MET A 8 -1.85 -3.44 -0.91
C MET A 8 -0.35 -3.40 -0.59
N THR A 9 0.48 -3.86 -1.54
CA THR A 9 1.93 -3.78 -1.43
C THR A 9 2.53 -2.94 -2.54
N TRP A 10 3.81 -2.64 -2.48
CA TRP A 10 4.57 -2.12 -3.62
C TRP A 10 5.97 -2.73 -3.60
N ARG A 11 6.58 -2.89 -4.78
CA ARG A 11 7.93 -3.43 -4.91
C ARG A 11 8.91 -2.29 -5.11
N CYS A 12 9.95 -2.26 -4.27
CA CYS A 12 11.04 -1.30 -4.39
C CYS A 12 11.86 -1.61 -5.65
N THR A 13 12.01 -0.64 -6.55
CA THR A 13 12.81 -0.79 -7.78
C THR A 13 14.30 -0.88 -7.46
N MET A 14 14.75 -0.24 -6.38
CA MET A 14 16.16 -0.23 -5.98
C MET A 14 16.66 -1.54 -5.39
N CYS A 15 15.84 -2.28 -4.64
CA CYS A 15 16.28 -3.51 -3.94
C CYS A 15 15.36 -4.73 -4.11
N GLY A 16 14.22 -4.59 -4.80
CA GLY A 16 13.26 -5.67 -5.03
C GLY A 16 12.39 -6.04 -3.82
N TYR A 17 12.59 -5.42 -2.65
CA TYR A 17 11.80 -5.71 -1.45
C TYR A 17 10.33 -5.30 -1.62
N GLN A 18 9.42 -6.14 -1.11
CA GLN A 18 7.99 -5.90 -1.16
C GLN A 18 7.52 -5.23 0.14
N ASN A 19 7.22 -3.94 0.05
CA ASN A 19 6.76 -3.12 1.16
C ASN A 19 5.24 -3.16 1.29
N LEU A 20 4.73 -2.91 2.50
CA LEU A 20 3.30 -2.63 2.71
C LEU A 20 2.95 -1.23 2.21
N GLY A 21 1.72 -1.07 1.72
CA GLY A 21 1.27 0.15 1.07
C GLY A 21 1.29 1.41 1.95
N ARG A 22 1.22 1.26 3.27
CA ARG A 22 1.36 2.40 4.20
C ARG A 22 2.76 3.03 4.21
N HIS A 23 3.80 2.31 3.77
CA HIS A 23 5.18 2.80 3.81
C HIS A 23 5.51 3.57 2.54
N THR A 24 5.98 4.82 2.71
CA THR A 24 6.49 5.67 1.63
C THR A 24 8.02 5.63 1.54
N VAL A 25 8.68 4.84 2.38
CA VAL A 25 10.12 4.59 2.40
C VAL A 25 10.32 3.09 2.53
N CYS A 26 11.22 2.52 1.73
CA CYS A 26 11.53 1.11 1.72
C CYS A 26 12.03 0.67 3.11
N GLN A 27 11.38 -0.33 3.70
CA GLN A 27 11.73 -0.85 5.02
C GLN A 27 12.97 -1.76 5.00
N SER A 28 13.52 -2.04 3.82
CA SER A 28 14.75 -2.84 3.64
C SER A 28 15.97 -1.97 3.36
N CYS A 29 15.92 -1.10 2.34
CA CYS A 29 17.08 -0.29 1.92
C CYS A 29 17.00 1.20 2.26
N GLY A 30 15.86 1.68 2.77
CA GLY A 30 15.68 3.10 3.12
C GLY A 30 15.39 4.04 1.94
N ASP A 31 15.33 3.53 0.70
CA ASP A 31 15.02 4.36 -0.46
C ASP A 31 13.57 4.85 -0.45
N ALA A 32 13.34 6.09 -0.88
CA ALA A 32 12.00 6.68 -0.89
C ALA A 32 11.16 6.08 -2.02
N LYS A 33 9.88 5.81 -1.75
CA LYS A 33 8.96 5.32 -2.75
C LYS A 33 8.77 6.37 -3.84
N ASP A 34 8.97 5.99 -5.10
CA ASP A 34 8.80 6.88 -6.24
C ASP A 34 7.42 6.72 -6.93
N ALA A 35 7.16 7.58 -7.92
CA ALA A 35 5.89 7.60 -8.66
C ALA A 35 5.77 6.49 -9.72
N SER A 36 6.88 5.90 -10.14
CA SER A 36 6.93 4.77 -11.08
C SER A 36 6.55 3.45 -10.41
N GLU A 37 6.84 3.33 -9.11
CA GLU A 37 6.46 2.18 -8.28
C GLU A 37 4.94 2.17 -8.07
N LYS A 38 4.27 1.15 -8.58
CA LYS A 38 2.81 1.03 -8.45
C LYS A 38 2.46 0.20 -7.23
N TYR A 39 1.29 0.46 -6.66
CA TYR A 39 0.74 -0.50 -5.71
C TYR A 39 0.27 -1.75 -6.45
N GLU A 40 0.49 -2.88 -5.81
CA GLU A 40 0.17 -4.22 -6.26
C GLU A 40 -0.94 -4.76 -5.37
N MET A 41 -2.02 -5.23 -6.01
CA MET A 41 -3.07 -5.94 -5.31
C MET A 41 -2.58 -7.36 -4.99
N PRO A 42 -2.75 -7.87 -3.76
CA PRO A 42 -2.38 -9.24 -3.44
C PRO A 42 -3.11 -10.24 -4.33
N ALA A 43 -2.39 -11.24 -4.85
CA ALA A 43 -2.97 -12.28 -5.70
C ALA A 43 -4.09 -13.07 -5.00
N ASP A 44 -3.98 -13.28 -3.69
CA ASP A 44 -5.05 -13.83 -2.85
C ASP A 44 -5.45 -12.84 -1.76
N THR A 45 -6.57 -12.15 -1.99
CA THR A 45 -7.12 -11.15 -1.06
C THR A 45 -7.51 -11.74 0.29
N ARG A 46 -7.78 -13.05 0.38
CA ARG A 46 -8.11 -13.72 1.65
C ARG A 46 -6.89 -13.83 2.57
N LYS A 47 -5.69 -13.91 1.99
CA LYS A 47 -4.42 -13.96 2.72
C LYS A 47 -3.77 -12.59 2.93
N ALA A 48 -4.31 -11.55 2.30
CA ALA A 48 -3.82 -10.18 2.47
C ALA A 48 -3.91 -9.71 3.92
N ARG A 49 -3.01 -8.79 4.31
CA ARG A 49 -3.01 -8.22 5.65
C ARG A 49 -4.26 -7.35 5.84
N THR A 50 -5.08 -7.70 6.83
CA THR A 50 -6.25 -6.91 7.21
C THR A 50 -5.82 -5.67 7.97
N VAL A 51 -6.35 -4.50 7.59
CA VAL A 51 -6.15 -3.25 8.32
C VAL A 51 -7.19 -3.17 9.43
N THR A 52 -6.76 -3.27 10.69
CA THR A 52 -7.67 -3.29 11.85
C THR A 52 -7.53 -2.06 12.74
N GLN A 53 -6.37 -1.40 12.74
CA GLN A 53 -6.15 -0.24 13.63
C GLN A 53 -6.94 0.97 13.12
N PRO A 54 -7.67 1.69 14.00
CA PRO A 54 -8.49 2.84 13.60
C PRO A 54 -7.72 3.94 12.86
N SER A 55 -6.49 4.23 13.29
CA SER A 55 -5.61 5.22 12.64
C SER A 55 -5.25 4.82 11.20
N LEU A 56 -4.94 3.54 10.97
CA LEU A 56 -4.62 3.02 9.64
C LEU A 56 -5.86 2.93 8.75
N LEU A 57 -7.03 2.61 9.31
CA LEU A 57 -8.29 2.64 8.58
C LEU A 57 -8.62 4.06 8.10
N ALA A 58 -8.35 5.09 8.91
CA ALA A 58 -8.54 6.47 8.49
C ALA A 58 -7.62 6.85 7.31
N ILE A 59 -6.34 6.46 7.36
CA ILE A 59 -5.40 6.67 6.25
C ILE A 59 -5.87 5.94 4.98
N ALA A 60 -6.26 4.67 5.12
CA ALA A 60 -6.72 3.86 3.99
C ALA A 60 -7.97 4.46 3.31
N ARG A 61 -8.89 5.01 4.08
CA ARG A 61 -10.10 5.68 3.56
C ARG A 61 -9.81 7.05 2.95
N GLY A 62 -8.81 7.76 3.47
CA GLY A 62 -8.42 9.07 2.95
C GLY A 62 -7.69 9.01 1.61
N GLY A 63 -7.07 7.88 1.27
CA GLY A 63 -6.46 7.66 -0.05
C GLY A 63 -5.28 8.59 -0.38
N ALA A 64 -4.67 9.26 0.60
CA ALA A 64 -3.66 10.30 0.39
C ALA A 64 -2.46 9.87 -0.47
N ASN A 65 -2.10 8.58 -0.41
CA ASN A 65 -0.95 8.03 -1.13
C ASN A 65 -1.33 7.29 -2.42
N TRP A 66 -2.63 7.18 -2.75
CA TRP A 66 -3.12 6.54 -3.97
C TRP A 66 -3.61 7.59 -4.96
N ARG A 67 -3.15 7.50 -6.21
CA ARG A 67 -3.61 8.38 -7.31
C ARG A 67 -4.32 7.53 -8.35
N CYS A 68 -5.56 7.87 -8.66
CA CYS A 68 -6.30 7.26 -9.77
C CYS A 68 -5.67 7.76 -11.09
N PRO A 69 -5.26 6.87 -12.01
CA PRO A 69 -4.67 7.30 -13.29
C PRO A 69 -5.68 7.99 -14.23
N TYR A 70 -6.98 7.91 -13.93
CA TYR A 70 -8.05 8.45 -14.79
C TYR A 70 -8.70 9.73 -14.24
N CYS A 71 -8.66 9.96 -12.93
CA CYS A 71 -9.19 11.18 -12.32
C CYS A 71 -8.05 12.16 -12.08
N ARG A 72 -8.13 13.36 -12.64
CA ARG A 72 -7.24 14.49 -12.32
C ARG A 72 -7.96 15.46 -11.41
#